data_AF-A0A4C1ZMW1-F1
#
_entry.id   AF-A0A4C1ZMW1-F1
#
_cell.length_a   1.000
_cell.length_b   1.000
_cell.length_c   1.000
_cell.angle_alpha   90.00
_cell.angle_beta   90.00
_cell.angle_gamma   90.00
#
_symmetry.space_group_name_H-M   'P 1'
#
loop_
_entity.id
_entity.type
_entity.pdbx_description
1 polymer ?
#
loop_
_entity_poly.entity_id
_entity_poly.type
_entity_poly.pdbx_seq_one_letter_code
_entity_poly.pdbx_strand_id
1 'polypeptide(L)'
;MLQDSDQSSQHSDVSLQRPENSTTPENVMSPPSTIPEDRPQSRSSSQSSVTSTRRKRRALQEEPMNDALNRLENISSAINTQTEYDEFHYFGLNLAAQLRSLPLYDALDVQTQIQNILTTARRRHL
;
A
#
# COMPACT_ATOMS: atom_id res chain seq x y z
N MET A 1 50.51 37.93 30.56
CA MET A 1 49.92 37.11 31.64
C MET A 1 48.90 36.19 31.00
N LEU A 2 48.86 34.91 31.38
CA LEU A 2 47.77 34.01 31.02
C LEU A 2 46.51 34.40 31.80
N GLN A 3 45.36 34.32 31.15
CA GLN A 3 44.05 34.17 31.80
C GLN A 3 43.23 33.18 30.97
N ASP A 4 43.45 31.90 31.25
CA ASP A 4 42.46 30.87 30.98
C ASP A 4 41.27 31.07 31.93
N SER A 5 40.06 30.81 31.48
CA SER A 5 38.88 30.70 32.34
C SER A 5 37.90 29.71 31.74
N ASP A 6 37.64 28.67 32.53
CA ASP A 6 36.91 27.46 32.18
C ASP A 6 35.38 27.63 32.12
N GLN A 7 34.76 26.72 31.37
CA GLN A 7 33.44 26.11 31.61
C GLN A 7 32.18 26.98 31.81
N SER A 8 31.19 26.74 30.94
CA SER A 8 29.87 26.31 31.44
C SER A 8 29.14 25.44 30.41
N SER A 9 29.01 24.15 30.69
CA SER A 9 28.14 23.24 29.94
C SER A 9 26.68 23.47 30.30
N GLN A 10 25.78 23.50 29.32
CA GLN A 10 24.37 23.16 29.54
C GLN A 10 23.86 22.25 28.43
N HIS A 11 23.77 20.95 28.75
CA HIS A 11 22.95 20.01 27.99
C HIS A 11 21.50 20.22 28.41
N SER A 12 20.63 20.62 27.49
CA SER A 12 19.19 20.65 27.72
C SER A 12 18.57 19.31 27.30
N ASP A 13 18.31 18.44 28.28
CA ASP A 13 17.52 17.23 28.11
C ASP A 13 16.11 17.57 27.60
N VAL A 14 15.76 17.08 26.41
CA VAL A 14 14.40 17.19 25.86
C VAL A 14 13.63 15.92 26.23
N SER A 15 12.87 16.02 27.33
CA SER A 15 12.08 14.90 27.84
C SER A 15 10.93 14.54 26.87
N LEU A 16 11.01 13.35 26.26
CA LEU A 16 9.96 12.81 25.38
C LEU A 16 8.82 12.20 26.21
N GLN A 17 7.74 12.95 26.40
CA GLN A 17 6.60 12.50 27.20
C GLN A 17 5.53 11.84 26.31
N ARG A 18 5.50 10.50 26.31
CA ARG A 18 4.53 9.66 25.59
C ARG A 18 3.18 9.63 26.32
N PRO A 19 2.06 9.96 25.66
CA PRO A 19 0.73 9.67 26.20
C PRO A 19 0.40 8.20 25.97
N GLU A 20 0.46 7.39 27.04
CA GLU A 20 -0.27 6.12 27.09
C GLU A 20 -1.77 6.43 27.17
N ASN A 21 -2.59 5.85 26.30
CA ASN A 21 -4.00 5.62 26.63
C ASN A 21 -4.42 4.23 26.15
N SER A 22 -4.44 3.30 27.10
CA SER A 22 -4.90 1.93 26.91
C SER A 22 -6.27 1.77 27.55
N THR A 23 -7.31 1.63 26.73
CA THR A 23 -8.62 1.10 27.15
C THR A 23 -9.26 0.35 25.99
N THR A 24 -8.96 -0.95 25.89
CA THR A 24 -9.95 -1.91 25.39
C THR A 24 -11.04 -2.11 26.45
N PRO A 25 -12.24 -2.46 26.01
CA PRO A 25 -12.94 -3.56 26.68
C PRO A 25 -13.23 -4.66 25.66
N GLU A 26 -12.77 -5.87 25.96
CA GLU A 26 -13.42 -7.06 25.41
C GLU A 26 -14.87 -7.10 25.91
N ASN A 27 -15.82 -7.46 25.05
CA ASN A 27 -17.15 -7.87 25.50
C ASN A 27 -17.47 -9.25 24.94
N VAL A 28 -17.10 -10.26 25.73
CA VAL A 28 -17.35 -11.68 25.47
C VAL A 28 -18.82 -12.00 25.78
N MET A 29 -19.62 -12.37 24.78
CA MET A 29 -20.79 -13.22 25.02
C MET A 29 -21.30 -13.92 23.75
N SER A 30 -21.44 -15.24 23.84
CA SER A 30 -22.19 -16.15 22.94
C SER A 30 -22.64 -17.34 23.79
N PRO A 31 -23.68 -18.12 23.44
CA PRO A 31 -24.73 -17.96 22.43
C PRO A 31 -26.15 -17.96 23.09
N PRO A 32 -27.26 -18.26 22.38
CA PRO A 32 -27.65 -19.67 22.30
C PRO A 32 -28.21 -20.12 20.92
N SER A 33 -28.16 -21.44 20.69
CA SER A 33 -28.76 -22.11 19.54
C SER A 33 -30.29 -22.08 19.55
N THR A 34 -30.93 -22.03 18.38
CA THR A 34 -32.28 -22.58 18.21
C THR A 34 -32.45 -23.09 16.78
N ILE A 35 -32.53 -24.41 16.62
CA ILE A 35 -32.85 -25.08 15.37
C ILE A 35 -34.30 -25.58 15.49
N PRO A 36 -35.23 -25.11 14.64
CA PRO A 36 -36.49 -25.81 14.42
C PRO A 36 -36.26 -26.94 13.40
N GLU A 37 -36.22 -28.17 13.90
CA GLU A 37 -36.19 -29.38 13.09
C GLU A 37 -37.61 -29.74 12.65
N ASP A 38 -37.98 -29.40 11.41
CA ASP A 38 -39.31 -29.74 10.86
C ASP A 38 -39.20 -30.80 9.76
N ARG A 39 -39.58 -32.03 10.14
CA ARG A 39 -39.49 -33.25 9.32
C ARG A 39 -40.90 -33.78 9.01
N PRO A 40 -41.32 -33.78 7.75
CA PRO A 40 -42.36 -34.69 7.27
C PRO A 40 -41.76 -36.00 6.73
N GLN A 41 -42.45 -37.11 6.95
CA GLN A 41 -41.97 -38.44 6.55
C GLN A 41 -42.39 -38.83 5.13
N SER A 42 -41.49 -39.58 4.46
CA SER A 42 -41.74 -40.72 3.58
C SER A 42 -43.01 -40.76 2.69
N ARG A 43 -42.82 -40.71 1.37
CA ARG A 43 -43.53 -41.59 0.42
C ARG A 43 -42.57 -42.17 -0.61
N SER A 44 -42.74 -43.46 -0.90
CA SER A 44 -41.87 -44.27 -1.78
C SER A 44 -42.56 -44.53 -3.11
N SER A 45 -41.82 -44.45 -4.23
CA SER A 45 -42.12 -45.24 -5.44
C SER A 45 -40.94 -45.28 -6.42
N SER A 46 -40.33 -46.47 -6.47
CA SER A 46 -39.46 -47.11 -7.46
C SER A 46 -39.42 -46.59 -8.92
N GLN A 47 -38.22 -46.71 -9.54
CA GLN A 47 -37.95 -46.98 -10.97
C GLN A 47 -38.43 -45.91 -11.99
N SER A 48 -37.73 -45.49 -13.05
CA SER A 48 -36.45 -45.86 -13.67
C SER A 48 -35.93 -44.59 -14.42
N SER A 49 -34.91 -44.55 -15.28
CA SER A 49 -34.04 -45.55 -15.93
C SER A 49 -32.66 -44.91 -16.26
N VAL A 50 -31.74 -45.69 -16.86
CA VAL A 50 -30.44 -45.18 -17.35
C VAL A 50 -30.51 -44.78 -18.83
N THR A 51 -30.63 -43.48 -19.12
CA THR A 51 -30.39 -42.96 -20.48
C THR A 51 -29.02 -42.29 -20.54
N SER A 52 -28.14 -42.85 -21.36
CA SER A 52 -26.75 -42.42 -21.52
C SER A 52 -26.66 -41.09 -22.28
N THR A 53 -26.83 -39.98 -21.56
CA THR A 53 -26.40 -38.66 -22.04
C THR A 53 -24.92 -38.50 -21.72
N ARG A 54 -24.04 -39.02 -22.60
CA ARG A 54 -22.57 -38.82 -22.49
C ARG A 54 -22.24 -37.35 -22.75
N ARG A 55 -22.39 -36.57 -21.68
CA ARG A 55 -22.32 -35.11 -21.64
C ARG A 55 -21.13 -34.55 -22.41
N LYS A 56 -21.42 -33.66 -23.36
CA LYS A 56 -20.49 -32.69 -23.97
C LYS A 56 -20.00 -31.72 -22.87
N ARG A 57 -19.12 -32.19 -21.99
CA ARG A 57 -18.69 -31.53 -20.74
C ARG A 57 -17.20 -31.12 -20.78
N ARG A 58 -16.79 -30.47 -21.88
CA ARG A 58 -15.43 -29.93 -22.07
C ARG A 58 -15.40 -28.51 -22.68
N ALA A 59 -16.52 -27.80 -22.68
CA ALA A 59 -16.66 -26.49 -23.35
C ALA A 59 -17.34 -25.42 -22.46
N LEU A 60 -17.25 -25.57 -21.14
CA LEU A 60 -17.89 -24.67 -20.15
C LEU A 60 -16.95 -24.34 -18.97
N GLN A 61 -15.64 -24.53 -19.15
CA GLN A 61 -14.65 -24.36 -18.07
C GLN A 61 -13.43 -23.52 -18.46
N GLU A 62 -13.31 -23.13 -19.74
CA GLU A 62 -12.25 -22.24 -20.22
C GLU A 62 -12.59 -20.77 -19.95
N GLU A 63 -13.84 -20.35 -20.18
CA GLU A 63 -14.37 -19.01 -19.86
C GLU A 63 -13.99 -18.49 -18.45
N PRO A 64 -14.32 -19.17 -17.32
CA PRO A 64 -13.99 -18.66 -15.99
C PRO A 64 -12.49 -18.71 -15.66
N MET A 65 -11.73 -19.57 -16.34
CA MET A 65 -10.28 -19.68 -16.17
C MET A 65 -9.55 -18.55 -16.90
N ASN A 66 -9.99 -18.22 -18.11
CA ASN A 66 -9.49 -17.08 -18.88
C ASN A 66 -9.88 -15.75 -18.22
N ASP A 67 -11.10 -15.60 -17.68
CA ASP A 67 -11.47 -14.41 -16.88
C ASP A 67 -10.62 -14.30 -15.61
N ALA A 68 -10.38 -15.41 -14.89
CA ALA A 68 -9.49 -15.40 -13.73
C ALA A 68 -8.04 -15.02 -14.07
N LEU A 69 -7.52 -15.49 -15.21
CA LEU A 69 -6.18 -15.13 -15.69
C LEU A 69 -6.11 -13.65 -16.12
N ASN A 70 -7.09 -13.16 -16.89
CA ASN A 70 -7.19 -11.75 -17.28
C ASN A 70 -7.32 -10.84 -16.04
N ARG A 71 -8.11 -11.24 -15.04
CA ARG A 71 -8.19 -10.53 -13.75
C ARG A 71 -6.85 -10.54 -13.02
N LEU A 72 -6.13 -11.66 -13.00
CA LEU A 72 -4.81 -11.76 -12.38
C LEU A 72 -3.77 -10.88 -13.09
N GLU A 73 -3.82 -10.78 -14.42
CA GLU A 73 -2.96 -9.90 -15.23
C GLU A 73 -3.27 -8.41 -15.01
N ASN A 74 -4.57 -8.04 -14.92
CA ASN A 74 -4.99 -6.69 -14.55
C ASN A 74 -4.57 -6.33 -13.11
N ILE A 75 -4.59 -7.29 -12.18
CA ILE A 75 -4.13 -7.08 -10.80
C ILE A 75 -2.60 -7.00 -10.74
N SER A 76 -1.86 -7.86 -11.45
CA SER A 76 -0.40 -7.86 -11.43
C SER A 76 0.18 -6.61 -12.09
N SER A 77 -0.41 -6.14 -13.19
CA SER A 77 -0.05 -4.85 -13.80
C SER A 77 -0.36 -3.67 -12.89
N ALA A 78 -1.53 -3.62 -12.24
CA ALA A 78 -1.89 -2.57 -11.29
C ALA A 78 -1.07 -2.57 -9.98
N ILE A 79 -0.42 -3.69 -9.64
CA ILE A 79 0.53 -3.79 -8.52
C ILE A 79 1.94 -3.39 -8.98
N ASN A 80 2.38 -3.82 -10.17
CA ASN A 80 3.69 -3.47 -10.72
C ASN A 80 3.81 -2.01 -11.18
N THR A 81 2.72 -1.24 -11.29
CA THR A 81 2.81 0.22 -11.44
C THR A 81 3.16 0.94 -10.12
N GLN A 82 3.15 0.26 -8.96
CA GLN A 82 3.55 0.85 -7.68
C GLN A 82 5.07 0.92 -7.50
N THR A 83 5.87 0.43 -8.46
CA THR A 83 7.34 0.56 -8.49
C THR A 83 7.85 1.74 -9.32
N GLU A 84 7.00 2.64 -9.83
CA GLU A 84 7.41 3.70 -10.76
C GLU A 84 8.13 4.92 -10.15
N TYR A 85 8.53 4.87 -8.87
CA TYR A 85 9.27 5.95 -8.21
C TYR A 85 10.66 5.49 -7.79
N ASP A 86 11.65 5.91 -8.59
CA ASP A 86 13.08 5.76 -8.32
C ASP A 86 13.59 6.83 -7.31
N GLU A 87 14.88 6.78 -6.97
CA GLU A 87 15.50 7.76 -6.08
C GLU A 87 15.42 9.19 -6.63
N PHE A 88 15.38 9.36 -7.96
CA PHE A 88 15.30 10.65 -8.63
C PHE A 88 13.91 11.28 -8.49
N HIS A 89 12.85 10.47 -8.47
CA HIS A 89 11.50 10.92 -8.19
C HIS A 89 11.40 11.54 -6.78
N TYR A 90 11.83 10.81 -5.75
CA TYR A 90 11.79 11.31 -4.37
C TYR A 90 12.71 12.51 -4.15
N PHE A 91 13.90 12.51 -4.78
CA PHE A 91 14.78 13.68 -4.80
C PHE A 91 14.09 14.91 -5.42
N GLY A 92 13.42 14.74 -6.56
CA GLY A 92 12.67 15.80 -7.23
C GLY A 92 11.52 16.35 -6.38
N LEU A 93 10.77 15.49 -5.68
CA LEU A 93 9.73 15.91 -4.74
C LEU A 93 10.29 16.72 -3.57
N ASN A 94 11.38 16.24 -2.93
CA ASN A 94 12.05 16.94 -1.84
C ASN A 94 12.58 18.31 -2.28
N LEU A 95 13.25 18.36 -3.43
CA LEU A 95 13.76 19.59 -4.02
C LEU A 95 12.64 20.60 -4.32
N ALA A 96 11.52 20.13 -4.88
CA ALA A 96 10.35 20.97 -5.14
C ALA A 96 9.66 21.43 -3.84
N ALA A 97 9.68 20.65 -2.77
CA ALA A 97 9.18 21.08 -1.46
C ALA A 97 10.05 22.20 -0.87
N GLN A 98 11.38 22.07 -0.96
CA GLN A 98 12.32 23.11 -0.51
C GLN A 98 12.15 24.41 -1.30
N LEU A 99 12.09 24.35 -2.64
CA LEU A 99 11.88 25.55 -3.48
C LEU A 99 10.56 26.27 -3.16
N ARG A 100 9.48 25.54 -2.86
CA ARG A 100 8.19 26.14 -2.44
C ARG A 100 8.23 26.79 -1.05
N SER A 101 9.24 26.52 -0.23
CA SER A 101 9.40 27.14 1.10
C SER A 101 10.15 28.48 1.06
N LEU A 102 10.75 28.83 -0.07
CA LEU A 102 11.49 30.08 -0.28
C LEU A 102 10.58 31.20 -0.82
N PRO A 103 10.92 32.48 -0.62
CA PRO A 103 10.34 33.59 -1.38
C PRO A 103 10.49 33.36 -2.89
N LEU A 104 9.50 33.78 -3.68
CA LEU A 104 9.42 33.45 -5.12
C LEU A 104 10.69 33.85 -5.90
N TYR A 105 11.28 35.00 -5.59
CA TYR A 105 12.50 35.46 -6.27
C TYR A 105 13.68 34.52 -5.99
N ASP A 106 13.93 34.22 -4.71
CA ASP A 106 14.99 33.30 -4.28
C ASP A 106 14.78 31.89 -4.84
N ALA A 107 13.53 31.41 -4.90
CA ALA A 107 13.17 30.12 -5.49
C ALA A 107 13.53 30.05 -6.99
N LEU A 108 13.29 31.12 -7.75
CA LEU A 108 13.62 31.20 -9.18
C LEU A 108 15.14 31.28 -9.43
N ASP A 109 15.87 32.04 -8.60
CA ASP A 109 17.33 32.12 -8.66
C ASP A 109 17.98 30.77 -8.33
N VAL A 110 17.52 30.09 -7.28
CA VAL A 110 18.00 28.74 -6.92
C VAL A 110 17.63 27.71 -8.00
N GLN A 111 16.42 27.78 -8.57
CA GLN A 111 16.02 26.91 -9.69
C GLN A 111 16.95 27.09 -10.90
N THR A 112 17.33 28.33 -11.24
CA THR A 112 18.28 28.63 -12.32
C THR A 112 19.67 28.05 -12.02
N GLN A 113 20.15 28.17 -10.77
CA GLN A 113 21.43 27.56 -10.35
C GLN A 113 21.42 26.04 -10.49
N ILE A 114 20.35 25.36 -10.05
CA ILE A 114 20.19 23.90 -10.19
C ILE A 114 20.23 23.49 -11.67
N GLN A 115 19.49 24.19 -12.53
CA GLN A 115 19.49 23.93 -13.98
C GLN A 115 20.88 24.11 -14.61
N ASN A 116 21.65 25.12 -14.18
CA ASN A 116 23.01 25.35 -14.65
C ASN A 116 23.98 24.24 -14.22
N ILE A 117 23.85 23.73 -12.99
CA ILE A 117 24.63 22.59 -12.48
C ILE A 117 24.32 21.34 -13.32
N LEU A 118 23.03 21.00 -13.50
CA LEU A 118 22.60 19.84 -14.29
C LEU A 118 23.05 19.92 -15.76
N THR A 119 22.90 21.08 -16.38
CA THR A 119 23.35 21.34 -17.76
C THR A 119 24.86 21.20 -17.91
N THR A 120 25.62 21.61 -16.89
CA THR A 120 27.09 21.49 -16.89
C THR A 120 27.55 20.07 -16.61
N ALA A 121 26.88 19.33 -15.72
CA ALA A 121 27.14 17.90 -15.50
C ALA A 121 26.87 17.07 -16.76
N ARG A 122 25.72 17.29 -17.42
CA ARG A 122 25.34 16.60 -18.66
C ARG A 122 26.36 16.84 -19.78
N ARG A 123 26.85 18.07 -19.96
CA ARG A 123 27.89 18.41 -20.95
C ARG A 123 29.26 17.76 -20.70
N ARG A 124 29.51 17.16 -19.53
CA ARG A 124 30.75 16.40 -19.26
C ARG A 124 30.65 14.92 -19.66
N HIS A 125 29.45 14.46 -20.02
CA HIS A 125 29.13 13.06 -20.34
C HIS A 125 28.59 12.94 -21.79
N LEU A 126 28.87 13.95 -22.62
CA LEU A 126 28.58 14.05 -24.06
C LEU A 126 29.88 14.40 -24.78
#